data_AF-A0A260ZMP0-F1
#
_entry.id   AF-A0A260ZMP0-F1
#
_cell.length_a   1.000
_cell.length_b   1.000
_cell.length_c   1.000
_cell.angle_alpha   90.00
_cell.angle_beta   90.00
_cell.angle_gamma   90.00
#
_symmetry.space_group_name_H-M   'P 1'
#
loop_
_entity.id
_entity.type
_entity.pdbx_description
1 polymer ?
#
loop_
_entity_poly.entity_id
_entity_poly.type
_entity_poly.pdbx_seq_one_letter_code
_entity_poly.pdbx_strand_id
1 'polypeptide(L)'
;MNKLALFVLFLTFIQACAQWGWGPPSPWGFRPSPFWGGRPGWGGGGPGWGRGGGGGWGGGDRGGWGNNGGGGNWGGGGNNGGWGGNNGGGGGGGRGGGGGGGRGGGKDSTVAVDVEAEEAEAAGVEEEVVEAEAAEVAEEVVVEKDNTTSVWFKVLHQRQVTLIENINVLNEKISNIEKSLEKYAPKFGNFDNSDFFVTEPKHYIDTPSPFPRMVSDGILPIENSKVVRIESDGRQKGDLENVAVLIESTNQNDTERLVNSIVSQRKSIKDLKIFLFTPTDESGVSFEMLKTWANSIPGVNPINATKRSTALDDVISKHDHKHIGDDFADFYYVGKLAMEADENISGVCGESNGIWQDRTMGDVLWLSDTECESGAMIHPERKSYSESPVVIRPEMARIGNSEKAVTEESSWNIDKFYPDMITKGSFDIRLNLDLERADRKMKGDWRLLETFNCKNTIYTFPYENDKDLETFFPNSKAENLHKYRGILSISIAEHQCRAYIVPQHFYDKQVIELV
;
A
#
# COMPACT_ATOMS: atom_id res chain seq x y z
N MET A 1 0.30 1.20 56.74
CA MET A 1 -0.18 -0.20 56.88
C MET A 1 -0.83 -0.75 55.60
N ASN A 2 -1.43 0.07 54.72
CA ASN A 2 -2.16 -0.43 53.54
C ASN A 2 -1.29 -1.07 52.44
N LYS A 3 -0.01 -0.71 52.31
CA LYS A 3 0.88 -1.27 51.27
C LYS A 3 1.33 -2.72 51.58
N LEU A 4 1.45 -3.07 52.86
CA LEU A 4 1.84 -4.43 53.27
C LEU A 4 0.70 -5.43 53.05
N ALA A 5 -0.54 -5.02 53.32
CA ALA A 5 -1.72 -5.84 53.08
C ALA A 5 -1.91 -6.14 51.58
N LEU A 6 -1.67 -5.16 50.71
CA LEU A 6 -1.77 -5.35 49.26
C LEU A 6 -0.69 -6.33 48.74
N PHE A 7 0.52 -6.25 49.29
CA PHE A 7 1.63 -7.13 48.90
C PHE A 7 1.40 -8.59 49.34
N VAL A 8 0.86 -8.81 50.54
CA VAL A 8 0.48 -10.15 51.02
C VAL A 8 -0.67 -10.74 50.20
N LEU A 9 -1.62 -9.91 49.75
CA LEU A 9 -2.73 -10.34 48.90
C LEU A 9 -2.26 -10.69 47.47
N PHE A 10 -1.24 -10.00 46.96
CA PHE A 10 -0.62 -10.30 45.67
C PHE A 10 0.18 -11.62 45.70
N LEU A 11 0.93 -11.88 46.78
CA LEU A 11 1.70 -13.12 46.94
C LEU A 11 0.82 -14.37 47.07
N THR A 12 -0.32 -14.24 47.77
CA THR A 12 -1.28 -15.35 47.91
C THR A 12 -2.01 -15.67 46.60
N PHE A 13 -2.21 -14.69 45.73
CA PHE A 13 -2.78 -14.89 44.39
C PHE A 13 -1.82 -15.68 43.47
N ILE A 14 -0.53 -15.34 43.46
CA ILE A 14 0.47 -16.05 42.64
C ILE A 14 0.61 -17.52 43.08
N GLN A 15 0.53 -17.79 44.38
CA GLN A 15 0.64 -19.14 44.93
C GLN A 15 -0.59 -20.00 44.58
N ALA A 16 -1.78 -19.40 44.43
CA ALA A 16 -2.98 -20.09 43.97
C ALA A 16 -2.94 -20.43 42.47
N CYS A 17 -2.35 -19.57 41.63
CA CYS A 17 -2.15 -19.85 40.20
C CYS A 17 -1.14 -20.98 39.95
N ALA A 18 -0.16 -21.17 40.84
CA ALA A 18 0.82 -22.25 40.73
C ALA A 18 0.27 -23.65 41.10
N GLN A 19 -0.84 -23.73 41.85
CA GLN A 19 -1.44 -25.01 42.27
C GLN A 19 -2.46 -25.58 41.27
N TRP A 20 -2.95 -24.78 40.33
CA TRP A 20 -3.91 -25.22 39.30
C TRP A 20 -3.15 -25.43 37.98
N GLY A 21 -2.42 -26.54 37.93
CA GLY A 21 -1.56 -26.91 36.81
C GLY A 21 -2.32 -27.05 35.49
N TRP A 22 -1.93 -26.21 34.53
CA TRP A 22 -2.11 -26.48 33.10
C TRP A 22 -0.79 -26.98 32.55
N GLY A 23 -0.63 -28.30 32.54
CA GLY A 23 0.47 -28.94 31.79
C GLY A 23 0.21 -28.88 30.27
N PRO A 24 1.25 -28.77 29.44
CA PRO A 24 1.10 -28.80 27.99
C PRO A 24 0.63 -30.19 27.51
N PRO A 25 -0.20 -30.28 26.46
CA PRO A 25 -0.59 -31.57 25.89
C PRO A 25 0.60 -32.25 25.19
N SER A 26 0.57 -33.59 25.22
CA SER A 26 1.62 -34.49 24.73
C SER A 26 1.78 -34.49 23.20
N PRO A 27 2.98 -34.81 22.66
CA PRO A 27 3.27 -34.69 21.22
C PRO A 27 3.29 -36.04 20.49
N TRP A 28 2.15 -36.74 20.37
CA TRP A 28 1.98 -37.92 19.51
C TRP A 28 0.48 -38.07 19.22
N GLY A 29 -0.09 -38.16 18.02
CA GLY A 29 0.36 -38.40 16.66
C GLY A 29 -0.74 -39.21 15.97
N PHE A 30 -1.46 -38.65 14.98
CA PHE A 30 -2.26 -39.44 14.02
C PHE A 30 -2.52 -38.58 12.76
N ARG A 31 -1.88 -38.95 11.66
CA ARG A 31 -2.24 -38.53 10.30
C ARG A 31 -3.02 -39.66 9.65
N PRO A 32 -4.15 -39.39 8.97
CA PRO A 32 -4.53 -40.14 7.80
C PRO A 32 -4.26 -39.32 6.54
N SER A 33 -3.61 -39.97 5.60
CA SER A 33 -3.42 -39.57 4.20
C SER A 33 -4.76 -39.41 3.46
N PRO A 34 -4.88 -38.53 2.45
CA PRO A 34 -5.97 -38.61 1.49
C PRO A 34 -5.55 -39.52 0.33
N PHE A 35 -6.13 -40.72 0.29
CA PHE A 35 -6.26 -41.50 -0.94
C PHE A 35 -7.54 -41.09 -1.67
N TRP A 36 -7.47 -41.20 -2.98
CA TRP A 36 -8.48 -41.04 -4.03
C TRP A 36 -9.93 -41.43 -3.72
N GLY A 37 -10.85 -40.72 -4.38
CA GLY A 37 -12.25 -41.10 -4.63
C GLY A 37 -13.23 -40.08 -4.04
N GLY A 38 -14.25 -39.57 -4.71
CA GLY A 38 -14.83 -39.82 -6.01
C GLY A 38 -16.05 -38.90 -6.10
N ARG A 39 -16.42 -38.47 -7.31
CA ARG A 39 -17.69 -37.77 -7.56
C ARG A 39 -18.86 -38.65 -7.11
N PRO A 40 -19.88 -38.10 -6.42
CA PRO A 40 -21.22 -38.62 -6.50
C PRO A 40 -22.03 -37.71 -7.42
N GLY A 41 -22.21 -38.14 -8.66
CA GLY A 41 -23.40 -37.77 -9.41
C GLY A 41 -24.57 -38.55 -8.83
N TRP A 42 -25.65 -37.86 -8.47
CA TRP A 42 -26.98 -38.43 -8.29
C TRP A 42 -27.97 -37.55 -9.05
N GLY A 43 -28.40 -38.09 -10.19
CA GLY A 43 -29.62 -37.68 -10.85
C GLY A 43 -30.83 -38.37 -10.25
N GLY A 44 -31.99 -37.80 -10.53
CA GLY A 44 -33.32 -38.26 -10.14
C GLY A 44 -34.14 -37.00 -9.85
N GLY A 45 -35.04 -36.53 -10.72
CA GLY A 45 -35.95 -37.24 -11.59
C GLY A 45 -37.36 -36.86 -11.14
N GLY A 46 -38.10 -36.11 -11.96
CA GLY A 46 -39.47 -35.72 -11.62
C GLY A 46 -40.08 -34.68 -12.57
N PRO A 47 -41.18 -35.00 -13.28
CA PRO A 47 -41.69 -34.22 -14.41
C PRO A 47 -42.85 -33.29 -14.02
N GLY A 48 -43.08 -32.21 -14.79
CA GLY A 48 -44.46 -31.72 -14.95
C GLY A 48 -44.71 -30.26 -15.30
N TRP A 49 -45.25 -30.08 -16.52
CA TRP A 49 -46.44 -29.29 -16.91
C TRP A 49 -46.56 -27.77 -16.62
N GLY A 50 -46.90 -27.02 -17.68
CA GLY A 50 -47.61 -25.71 -17.64
C GLY A 50 -46.76 -24.56 -18.18
N ARG A 51 -46.87 -24.08 -19.44
CA ARG A 51 -48.01 -23.49 -20.18
C ARG A 51 -48.49 -22.15 -19.59
N GLY A 52 -48.26 -21.06 -20.33
CA GLY A 52 -48.84 -19.72 -20.15
C GLY A 52 -47.76 -18.64 -20.37
N GLY A 53 -47.81 -17.70 -21.31
CA GLY A 53 -48.92 -17.18 -22.11
C GLY A 53 -49.30 -15.78 -21.63
N GLY A 54 -49.11 -14.76 -22.50
CA GLY A 54 -49.66 -13.39 -22.39
C GLY A 54 -48.87 -12.46 -21.45
N GLY A 55 -48.73 -11.15 -21.67
CA GLY A 55 -49.18 -10.18 -22.68
C GLY A 55 -48.31 -8.92 -22.45
N GLY A 56 -48.14 -7.95 -23.36
CA GLY A 56 -49.06 -7.47 -24.37
C GLY A 56 -49.92 -6.34 -23.83
N TRP A 57 -49.36 -5.17 -23.51
CA TRP A 57 -50.02 -3.84 -23.43
C TRP A 57 -48.89 -2.81 -23.67
N GLY A 58 -48.90 -1.99 -24.73
CA GLY A 58 -49.88 -0.95 -25.02
C GLY A 58 -49.43 0.32 -24.28
N GLY A 59 -49.16 1.48 -24.87
CA GLY A 59 -49.53 2.02 -26.16
C GLY A 59 -49.60 3.54 -26.01
N GLY A 60 -49.42 4.24 -27.13
CA GLY A 60 -49.83 5.63 -27.32
C GLY A 60 -48.81 6.68 -26.89
N ASP A 61 -48.67 7.81 -27.57
CA ASP A 61 -49.27 8.30 -28.81
C ASP A 61 -48.65 9.68 -29.06
N ARG A 62 -48.76 10.16 -30.31
CA ARG A 62 -48.44 11.51 -30.84
C ARG A 62 -46.97 11.65 -31.27
N GLY A 63 -46.63 11.65 -32.56
CA GLY A 63 -47.32 12.28 -33.69
C GLY A 63 -46.97 13.77 -33.72
N GLY A 64 -46.40 14.35 -34.77
CA GLY A 64 -45.95 13.82 -36.05
C GLY A 64 -45.42 14.97 -36.92
N TRP A 65 -45.51 14.76 -38.24
CA TRP A 65 -45.47 15.78 -39.31
C TRP A 65 -44.12 16.52 -39.46
N GLY A 66 -43.41 16.47 -40.57
CA GLY A 66 -43.68 15.91 -41.88
C GLY A 66 -42.70 16.52 -42.90
N ASN A 67 -42.62 15.81 -44.02
CA ASN A 67 -42.42 16.34 -45.38
C ASN A 67 -41.01 16.59 -45.93
N ASN A 68 -40.82 15.84 -47.04
CA ASN A 68 -40.12 16.15 -48.28
C ASN A 68 -38.61 15.86 -48.32
N GLY A 69 -38.10 15.00 -49.19
CA GLY A 69 -38.72 14.28 -50.30
C GLY A 69 -37.64 13.79 -51.27
N GLY A 70 -37.97 12.74 -52.02
CA GLY A 70 -37.25 12.25 -53.21
C GLY A 70 -36.01 11.39 -52.89
N GLY A 71 -35.79 10.23 -53.48
CA GLY A 71 -36.41 9.57 -54.64
C GLY A 71 -35.39 8.56 -55.20
N GLY A 72 -35.87 7.49 -55.84
CA GLY A 72 -35.05 6.50 -56.57
C GLY A 72 -34.75 5.24 -55.73
N ASN A 73 -35.44 4.11 -55.82
CA ASN A 73 -35.98 3.33 -56.95
C ASN A 73 -34.93 2.55 -57.76
N TRP A 74 -34.36 1.48 -57.20
CA TRP A 74 -33.82 0.26 -57.86
C TRP A 74 -33.83 -0.84 -56.77
N GLY A 75 -34.34 -2.06 -56.89
CA GLY A 75 -34.75 -2.87 -58.03
C GLY A 75 -34.13 -4.26 -57.88
N GLY A 76 -34.95 -5.29 -57.59
CA GLY A 76 -34.62 -6.73 -57.69
C GLY A 76 -33.77 -7.31 -56.55
N GLY A 77 -33.95 -8.54 -56.06
CA GLY A 77 -34.66 -9.71 -56.57
C GLY A 77 -33.74 -10.94 -56.51
N GLY A 78 -34.24 -12.06 -55.99
CA GLY A 78 -33.63 -13.40 -56.09
C GLY A 78 -32.84 -13.84 -54.85
N ASN A 79 -33.29 -14.83 -54.08
CA ASN A 79 -33.37 -16.28 -54.33
C ASN A 79 -32.08 -17.05 -53.96
N ASN A 80 -32.29 -18.09 -53.15
CA ASN A 80 -31.59 -19.38 -53.08
C ASN A 80 -30.15 -19.44 -52.51
N GLY A 81 -30.03 -20.14 -51.38
CA GLY A 81 -29.75 -21.58 -51.46
C GLY A 81 -28.42 -22.07 -50.87
N GLY A 82 -28.51 -23.04 -49.93
CA GLY A 82 -27.45 -23.98 -49.51
C GLY A 82 -26.21 -23.30 -48.92
N TRP A 83 -25.27 -23.91 -48.21
CA TRP A 83 -24.75 -25.27 -48.10
C TRP A 83 -24.20 -25.32 -46.65
N GLY A 84 -24.33 -26.38 -45.85
CA GLY A 84 -23.83 -27.70 -46.13
C GLY A 84 -22.38 -27.86 -45.62
N GLY A 85 -22.24 -28.42 -44.41
CA GLY A 85 -21.12 -29.28 -43.98
C GLY A 85 -19.73 -28.65 -43.73
N ASN A 86 -19.11 -28.97 -42.58
CA ASN A 86 -18.28 -30.17 -42.50
C ASN A 86 -17.63 -30.39 -41.11
N ASN A 87 -17.55 -31.68 -40.81
CA ASN A 87 -16.77 -32.33 -39.77
C ASN A 87 -15.25 -32.09 -39.89
N GLY A 88 -14.56 -32.30 -38.76
CA GLY A 88 -13.16 -32.68 -38.68
C GLY A 88 -12.57 -32.20 -37.35
N GLY A 89 -12.09 -33.01 -36.41
CA GLY A 89 -11.63 -34.39 -36.47
C GLY A 89 -10.14 -34.44 -36.12
N GLY A 90 -9.77 -35.23 -35.10
CA GLY A 90 -8.40 -35.64 -34.78
C GLY A 90 -7.61 -34.62 -33.96
N GLY A 91 -6.80 -34.98 -32.95
CA GLY A 91 -6.19 -36.26 -32.64
C GLY A 91 -4.68 -36.06 -32.44
N GLY A 92 -4.10 -36.76 -31.47
CA GLY A 92 -2.65 -36.84 -31.23
C GLY A 92 -2.19 -35.92 -30.08
N GLY A 93 -1.68 -36.40 -28.94
CA GLY A 93 -0.93 -37.63 -28.73
C GLY A 93 0.55 -37.38 -29.05
N GLY A 94 1.29 -36.86 -28.08
CA GLY A 94 2.73 -36.63 -28.18
C GLY A 94 3.42 -36.97 -26.87
N ARG A 95 3.68 -38.26 -26.66
CA ARG A 95 4.71 -38.75 -25.73
C ARG A 95 6.06 -38.67 -26.43
N GLY A 96 7.05 -38.09 -25.74
CA GLY A 96 8.48 -38.24 -25.99
C GLY A 96 9.20 -37.51 -24.84
N GLY A 97 10.10 -38.09 -24.04
CA GLY A 97 10.95 -39.25 -24.26
C GLY A 97 12.37 -38.78 -24.60
N GLY A 98 13.31 -39.02 -23.68
CA GLY A 98 14.76 -38.76 -23.84
C GLY A 98 15.23 -37.60 -22.95
N GLY A 99 16.13 -37.73 -21.97
CA GLY A 99 17.20 -38.71 -21.81
C GLY A 99 18.45 -38.22 -22.55
N GLY A 100 19.49 -37.82 -21.81
CA GLY A 100 20.80 -37.55 -22.40
C GLY A 100 21.61 -36.52 -21.64
N GLY A 101 22.53 -36.99 -20.80
CA GLY A 101 23.62 -36.18 -20.27
C GLY A 101 24.64 -35.82 -21.35
N GLY A 102 25.44 -34.80 -21.07
CA GLY A 102 26.55 -34.39 -21.93
C GLY A 102 27.48 -33.45 -21.18
N ARG A 103 28.63 -34.01 -20.76
CA ARG A 103 29.80 -33.28 -20.26
C ARG A 103 30.38 -32.39 -21.36
N GLY A 104 30.93 -31.24 -20.94
CA GLY A 104 31.88 -30.41 -21.66
C GLY A 104 31.82 -28.99 -21.10
N GLY A 105 32.85 -28.36 -20.55
CA GLY A 105 34.29 -28.59 -20.65
C GLY A 105 34.95 -27.36 -21.27
N GLY A 106 35.49 -26.48 -20.42
CA GLY A 106 36.41 -25.40 -20.77
C GLY A 106 35.77 -24.00 -20.81
N LYS A 107 36.49 -22.91 -20.55
CA LYS A 107 37.82 -22.65 -19.98
C LYS A 107 37.89 -21.13 -19.81
N ASP A 108 38.58 -20.69 -18.75
CA ASP A 108 39.28 -19.41 -18.60
C ASP A 108 38.47 -18.09 -18.64
N SER A 109 38.32 -17.43 -17.49
CA SER A 109 39.23 -16.35 -17.07
C SER A 109 38.71 -15.69 -15.78
N THR A 110 39.29 -16.03 -14.63
CA THR A 110 39.11 -15.25 -13.40
C THR A 110 40.44 -14.63 -13.02
N VAL A 111 40.45 -13.31 -13.06
CA VAL A 111 41.52 -12.44 -12.57
C VAL A 111 41.63 -12.64 -11.06
N ALA A 112 42.81 -13.09 -10.60
CA ALA A 112 43.14 -13.17 -9.19
C ALA A 112 43.33 -11.74 -8.65
N VAL A 113 42.53 -11.37 -7.66
CA VAL A 113 42.80 -10.26 -6.75
C VAL A 113 43.11 -10.91 -5.40
N ASP A 114 44.39 -10.86 -5.02
CA ASP A 114 44.84 -11.22 -3.68
C ASP A 114 44.22 -10.26 -2.67
N VAL A 115 43.39 -10.79 -1.78
CA VAL A 115 42.97 -10.12 -0.55
C VAL A 115 43.52 -10.95 0.59
N GLU A 116 44.51 -10.38 1.28
CA GLU A 116 45.08 -10.89 2.52
C GLU A 116 43.96 -11.06 3.56
N ALA A 117 43.70 -12.31 3.95
CA ALA A 117 42.86 -12.66 5.07
C ALA A 117 43.75 -12.79 6.31
N GLU A 118 43.59 -11.86 7.24
CA GLU A 118 44.22 -11.84 8.55
C GLU A 118 43.56 -12.91 9.43
N GLU A 119 44.29 -14.01 9.69
CA GLU A 119 43.92 -15.05 10.65
C GLU A 119 43.97 -14.48 12.07
N ALA A 120 42.82 -14.37 12.73
CA ALA A 120 42.73 -14.12 14.16
C ALA A 120 42.83 -15.45 14.92
N GLU A 121 43.96 -15.65 15.60
CA GLU A 121 44.16 -16.73 16.58
C GLU A 121 43.14 -16.63 17.72
N ALA A 122 42.31 -17.66 17.87
CA ALA A 122 41.50 -17.89 19.06
C ALA A 122 42.33 -18.65 20.09
N ALA A 123 42.86 -17.95 21.08
CA ALA A 123 43.50 -18.53 22.26
C ALA A 123 42.46 -19.27 23.12
N GLY A 124 42.60 -20.60 23.20
CA GLY A 124 41.92 -21.42 24.19
C GLY A 124 42.53 -21.20 25.57
N VAL A 125 41.70 -20.79 26.52
CA VAL A 125 42.05 -20.78 27.95
C VAL A 125 41.41 -22.00 28.58
N GLU A 126 42.28 -22.88 29.08
CA GLU A 126 41.94 -24.04 29.90
C GLU A 126 41.31 -23.58 31.23
N GLU A 127 40.09 -24.04 31.49
CA GLU A 127 39.41 -23.85 32.77
C GLU A 127 39.83 -25.00 33.69
N GLU A 128 40.88 -24.76 34.49
CA GLU A 128 41.34 -25.68 35.53
C GLU A 128 40.45 -25.57 36.78
N VAL A 129 39.91 -26.72 37.14
CA VAL A 129 39.10 -26.98 38.34
C VAL A 129 39.94 -26.79 39.59
N VAL A 130 39.54 -25.85 40.47
CA VAL A 130 39.96 -25.84 41.88
C VAL A 130 38.72 -25.75 42.76
N GLU A 131 38.16 -26.91 43.09
CA GLU A 131 37.39 -27.13 44.31
C GLU A 131 38.38 -27.22 45.49
N ALA A 132 38.39 -26.22 46.37
CA ALA A 132 38.69 -26.38 47.81
C ALA A 132 38.50 -25.06 48.56
N GLU A 133 37.99 -25.17 49.79
CA GLU A 133 38.00 -24.16 50.86
C GLU A 133 37.02 -22.98 50.77
N ALA A 134 35.73 -23.28 50.95
CA ALA A 134 34.74 -22.31 51.41
C ALA A 134 33.96 -22.88 52.61
N ALA A 135 34.65 -23.06 53.75
CA ALA A 135 34.01 -23.54 54.97
C ALA A 135 34.75 -23.14 56.26
N GLU A 136 35.24 -21.90 56.43
CA GLU A 136 35.55 -21.38 57.79
C GLU A 136 35.83 -19.87 57.88
N VAL A 137 34.94 -18.99 57.39
CA VAL A 137 34.94 -17.56 57.81
C VAL A 137 33.50 -17.04 57.86
N ALA A 138 32.73 -17.52 58.83
CA ALA A 138 31.32 -17.15 59.00
C ALA A 138 31.01 -16.52 60.37
N GLU A 139 32.01 -16.04 61.11
CA GLU A 139 31.76 -15.46 62.44
C GLU A 139 32.65 -14.25 62.78
N GLU A 140 32.89 -13.34 61.83
CA GLU A 140 33.38 -11.98 62.16
C GLU A 140 33.04 -10.92 61.10
N VAL A 141 31.81 -10.92 60.55
CA VAL A 141 31.34 -9.82 59.68
C VAL A 141 29.88 -9.47 60.01
N VAL A 142 29.65 -8.95 61.22
CA VAL A 142 28.30 -8.49 61.66
C VAL A 142 28.27 -7.00 62.02
N VAL A 143 29.37 -6.24 61.83
CA VAL A 143 29.41 -4.81 62.24
C VAL A 143 29.54 -3.80 61.07
N GLU A 144 29.66 -4.22 59.81
CA GLU A 144 29.82 -3.27 58.67
C GLU A 144 28.65 -3.20 57.66
N LYS A 145 27.48 -3.81 57.95
CA LYS A 145 26.30 -3.71 57.06
C LYS A 145 25.51 -2.40 57.16
N ASP A 146 25.77 -1.56 58.17
CA ASP A 146 25.09 -0.26 58.33
C ASP A 146 25.73 0.90 57.56
N ASN A 147 26.98 0.74 57.08
CA ASN A 147 27.66 1.82 56.35
C ASN A 147 27.38 1.79 54.83
N THR A 148 27.07 0.64 54.24
CA THR A 148 26.86 0.53 52.79
C THR A 148 25.51 1.13 52.34
N THR A 149 24.45 0.96 53.12
CA THR A 149 23.15 1.62 52.88
C THR A 149 23.27 3.14 52.94
N SER A 150 24.04 3.66 53.90
CA SER A 150 24.31 5.10 54.06
C SER A 150 25.01 5.71 52.84
N VAL A 151 25.95 5.00 52.22
CA VAL A 151 26.66 5.45 51.01
C VAL A 151 25.71 5.53 49.82
N TRP A 152 24.85 4.53 49.61
CA TRP A 152 23.87 4.53 48.51
C TRP A 152 22.85 5.67 48.62
N PHE A 153 22.36 5.98 49.83
CA PHE A 153 21.46 7.11 50.04
C PHE A 153 22.13 8.45 49.71
N LYS A 154 23.41 8.63 50.06
CA LYS A 154 24.17 9.85 49.71
C LYS A 154 24.34 10.02 48.20
N VAL A 155 24.67 8.94 47.49
CA VAL A 155 24.82 8.95 46.02
C VAL A 155 23.48 9.25 45.34
N LEU A 156 22.38 8.63 45.79
CA LEU A 156 21.04 8.90 45.27
C LEU A 156 20.61 10.35 45.52
N HIS A 157 20.81 10.86 46.73
CA HIS A 157 20.48 12.24 47.07
C HIS A 157 21.31 13.23 46.23
N GLN A 158 22.59 12.96 46.02
CA GLN A 158 23.45 13.80 45.17
C GLN A 158 22.96 13.82 43.72
N ARG A 159 22.60 12.66 43.16
CA ARG A 159 22.01 12.58 41.81
C ARG A 159 20.68 13.33 41.70
N GLN A 160 19.84 13.25 42.72
CA GLN A 160 18.56 13.97 42.76
C GLN A 160 18.78 15.48 42.78
N VAL A 161 19.75 15.97 43.56
CA VAL A 161 20.10 17.40 43.60
C VAL A 161 20.62 17.87 42.24
N THR A 162 21.53 17.14 41.61
CA THR A 162 22.04 17.48 40.26
C THR A 162 20.92 17.48 39.21
N LEU A 163 19.95 16.58 39.32
CA LEU A 163 18.82 16.53 38.39
C LEU A 163 17.89 17.75 38.56
N ILE A 164 17.66 18.19 39.80
CA ILE A 164 16.90 19.43 40.09
C ILE A 164 17.64 20.66 39.56
N GLU A 165 18.96 20.75 39.74
CA GLU A 165 19.78 21.83 39.20
C GLU A 165 19.69 21.90 37.66
N ASN A 166 19.78 20.75 36.98
CA ASN A 166 19.64 20.68 35.53
C ASN A 166 18.26 21.12 35.04
N ILE A 167 17.19 20.76 35.75
CA ILE A 167 15.82 21.22 35.44
C ILE A 167 15.71 22.74 35.57
N ASN A 168 16.29 23.32 36.62
CA ASN A 168 16.27 24.77 36.82
C ASN A 168 17.03 25.53 35.71
N VAL A 169 18.20 25.02 35.30
CA VAL A 169 18.95 25.57 34.16
C VAL A 169 18.16 25.46 32.85
N LEU A 170 17.42 24.36 32.65
CA LEU A 170 16.58 24.20 31.46
C LEU A 170 15.42 25.21 31.44
N ASN A 171 14.76 25.41 32.58
CA ASN A 171 13.68 26.38 32.72
C ASN A 171 14.15 27.82 32.49
N GLU A 172 15.36 28.16 32.94
CA GLU A 172 15.96 29.47 32.65
C GLU A 172 16.24 29.65 31.14
N LYS A 173 16.74 28.61 30.46
CA LYS A 173 16.92 28.64 29.01
C LYS A 173 15.61 28.82 28.25
N ILE A 174 14.54 28.11 28.65
CA ILE A 174 13.20 28.27 28.07
C ILE A 174 12.71 29.71 28.26
N SER A 175 12.82 30.26 29.47
CA SER A 175 12.42 31.66 29.74
C SER A 175 13.20 32.68 28.91
N ASN A 176 14.50 32.44 28.67
CA ASN A 176 15.32 33.30 27.82
C ASN A 176 14.94 33.20 26.33
N ILE A 177 14.53 32.01 25.87
CA ILE A 177 14.00 31.82 24.51
C ILE A 177 12.66 32.56 24.36
N GLU A 178 11.75 32.44 25.33
CA GLU A 178 10.46 33.15 25.32
C GLU A 178 10.66 34.68 25.26
N LYS A 179 11.54 35.24 26.10
CA LYS A 179 11.90 36.67 26.05
C LYS A 179 12.56 37.09 24.73
N SER A 180 13.35 36.20 24.13
CA SER A 180 13.95 36.46 22.82
C SER A 180 12.89 36.45 21.72
N LEU A 181 11.94 35.51 21.77
CA LEU A 181 10.80 35.45 20.87
C LEU A 181 9.92 36.70 21.00
N GLU A 182 9.70 37.24 22.20
CA GLU A 182 9.01 38.53 22.37
C GLU A 182 9.72 39.70 21.69
N LYS A 183 11.07 39.67 21.62
CA LYS A 183 11.85 40.70 20.93
C LYS A 183 11.78 40.59 19.41
N TYR A 184 11.63 39.37 18.89
CA TYR A 184 11.55 39.09 17.45
C TYR A 184 10.12 38.98 16.93
N ALA A 185 9.12 38.88 17.82
CA ALA A 185 7.73 39.13 17.49
C ALA A 185 7.67 40.55 16.94
N PRO A 186 7.43 40.72 15.62
CA PRO A 186 7.38 42.05 15.05
C PRO A 186 6.30 42.83 15.80
N LYS A 187 6.51 44.14 16.01
CA LYS A 187 5.43 45.06 16.34
C LYS A 187 4.46 45.10 15.16
N PHE A 188 3.73 44.02 14.92
CA PHE A 188 2.50 44.01 14.17
C PHE A 188 1.54 44.84 15.01
N GLY A 189 1.55 46.15 14.76
CA GLY A 189 0.62 47.06 15.40
C GLY A 189 -0.79 46.55 15.17
N ASN A 190 -1.59 46.51 16.25
CA ASN A 190 -3.04 46.22 16.27
C ASN A 190 -3.59 45.81 14.90
N PHE A 191 -3.31 44.58 14.47
CA PHE A 191 -4.10 43.96 13.45
C PHE A 191 -5.41 43.61 14.15
N ASP A 192 -6.51 44.18 13.65
CA ASP A 192 -7.84 43.81 14.08
C ASP A 192 -7.97 42.29 13.92
N ASN A 193 -8.09 41.57 15.05
CA ASN A 193 -8.13 40.12 15.13
C ASN A 193 -9.40 39.51 14.49
N SER A 194 -10.18 40.29 13.73
CA SER A 194 -11.37 39.81 13.03
C SER A 194 -11.06 39.09 11.72
N ASP A 195 -9.89 39.32 11.12
CA ASP A 195 -9.64 38.89 9.73
C ASP A 195 -8.63 37.74 9.60
N PHE A 196 -8.01 37.33 10.71
CA PHE A 196 -7.10 36.18 10.76
C PHE A 196 -7.68 35.11 11.68
N PHE A 197 -8.82 34.54 11.29
CA PHE A 197 -9.16 33.21 11.76
C PHE A 197 -8.09 32.27 11.20
N VAL A 198 -7.09 31.95 12.03
CA VAL A 198 -6.36 30.69 11.88
C VAL A 198 -7.42 29.62 12.03
N THR A 199 -8.05 29.25 10.92
CA THR A 199 -8.95 28.12 10.88
C THR A 199 -8.10 26.93 11.26
N GLU A 200 -8.36 26.37 12.45
CA GLU A 200 -7.77 25.10 12.85
C GLU A 200 -7.90 24.12 11.66
N PRO A 201 -6.85 23.37 11.32
CA PRO A 201 -6.90 22.44 10.21
C PRO A 201 -8.12 21.54 10.42
N LYS A 202 -9.05 21.58 9.46
CA LYS A 202 -10.29 20.81 9.55
C LYS A 202 -9.94 19.33 9.63
N HIS A 203 -10.18 18.73 10.78
CA HIS A 203 -9.97 17.30 10.97
C HIS A 203 -11.18 16.54 10.46
N TYR A 204 -11.01 15.92 9.30
CA TYR A 204 -11.98 14.98 8.76
C TYR A 204 -11.79 13.64 9.47
N ILE A 205 -12.78 13.24 10.28
CA ILE A 205 -12.80 11.93 10.94
C ILE A 205 -13.76 11.08 10.12
N ASP A 206 -13.34 9.92 9.64
CA ASP A 206 -14.25 9.03 8.92
C ASP A 206 -15.29 8.43 9.88
N THR A 207 -16.55 8.30 9.41
CA THR A 207 -17.52 7.38 10.02
C THR A 207 -16.90 6.01 10.26
N PRO A 208 -17.47 5.15 11.12
CA PRO A 208 -17.17 3.71 11.14
C PRO A 208 -17.58 2.97 9.85
N SER A 209 -17.78 3.67 8.72
CA SER A 209 -17.68 3.07 7.40
C SER A 209 -16.19 2.80 7.14
N PRO A 210 -15.78 1.55 6.91
CA PRO A 210 -14.38 1.12 6.86
C PRO A 210 -13.57 1.72 5.70
N PHE A 211 -14.15 2.62 4.91
CA PHE A 211 -13.52 3.30 3.78
C PHE A 211 -14.08 4.72 3.66
N PRO A 212 -13.23 5.74 3.43
CA PRO A 212 -13.67 6.96 2.78
C PRO A 212 -14.01 6.58 1.34
N ARG A 213 -15.25 6.10 1.13
CA ARG A 213 -15.73 5.85 -0.23
C ARG A 213 -16.13 7.18 -0.84
N MET A 214 -15.75 7.40 -2.09
CA MET A 214 -16.44 8.39 -2.90
C MET A 214 -17.81 7.82 -3.20
N VAL A 215 -18.87 8.45 -2.68
CA VAL A 215 -20.19 8.25 -3.28
C VAL A 215 -20.20 9.04 -4.59
N SER A 216 -21.03 8.63 -5.56
CA SER A 216 -21.17 9.29 -6.87
C SER A 216 -21.41 10.81 -6.82
N ASP A 217 -21.77 11.32 -5.64
CA ASP A 217 -22.11 12.70 -5.32
C ASP A 217 -21.02 13.50 -4.57
N GLY A 218 -19.85 12.91 -4.29
CA GLY A 218 -18.72 13.52 -3.55
C GLY A 218 -18.20 12.64 -2.40
N ILE A 219 -17.13 13.06 -1.72
CA ILE A 219 -16.66 12.39 -0.50
C ILE A 219 -17.55 12.79 0.67
N LEU A 220 -17.82 11.86 1.59
CA LEU A 220 -18.54 12.10 2.84
C LEU A 220 -17.60 12.06 4.06
N PRO A 221 -16.63 12.99 4.21
CA PRO A 221 -15.94 13.08 5.47
C PRO A 221 -16.93 13.46 6.59
N ILE A 222 -16.74 12.92 7.80
CA ILE A 222 -17.42 13.46 8.97
C ILE A 222 -16.57 14.58 9.57
N GLU A 223 -17.15 15.78 9.59
CA GLU A 223 -16.66 16.91 10.37
C GLU A 223 -17.58 17.05 11.59
N ASN A 224 -17.06 16.89 12.81
CA ASN A 224 -17.83 17.08 14.05
C ASN A 224 -19.17 16.30 14.09
N SER A 225 -19.16 15.02 13.69
CA SER A 225 -20.36 14.17 13.56
C SER A 225 -21.35 14.57 12.46
N LYS A 226 -21.01 15.53 11.60
CA LYS A 226 -21.81 15.91 10.41
C LYS A 226 -21.11 15.45 9.15
N VAL A 227 -21.86 14.80 8.28
CA VAL A 227 -21.41 14.47 6.93
C VAL A 227 -21.34 15.77 6.12
N VAL A 228 -20.14 16.13 5.67
CA VAL A 228 -19.93 17.30 4.80
C VAL A 228 -19.87 16.81 3.37
N ARG A 229 -20.70 17.37 2.49
CA ARG A 229 -20.58 17.13 1.05
C ARG A 229 -19.56 18.11 0.49
N ILE A 230 -18.45 17.61 -0.02
CA ILE A 230 -17.48 18.42 -0.75
C ILE A 230 -17.80 18.28 -2.24
N GLU A 231 -18.26 19.36 -2.84
CA GLU A 231 -18.42 19.44 -4.30
C GLU A 231 -17.06 19.81 -4.90
N SER A 232 -16.59 18.98 -5.83
CA SER A 232 -15.42 19.25 -6.65
C SER A 232 -15.84 19.15 -8.11
N ASP A 233 -15.39 20.10 -8.93
CA ASP A 233 -15.61 20.10 -10.38
C ASP A 233 -14.85 18.96 -11.07
N GLY A 234 -13.96 18.28 -10.35
CA GLY A 234 -13.10 17.23 -10.90
C GLY A 234 -12.05 17.78 -11.86
N ARG A 235 -11.43 16.88 -12.63
CA ARG A 235 -10.31 17.25 -13.51
C ARG A 235 -10.82 18.03 -14.73
N GLN A 236 -10.25 19.21 -14.92
CA GLN A 236 -10.50 20.11 -16.04
C GLN A 236 -9.39 20.04 -17.10
N LYS A 237 -9.64 20.71 -18.22
CA LYS A 237 -8.67 20.86 -19.31
C LYS A 237 -7.51 21.74 -18.86
N GLY A 238 -6.28 21.27 -19.05
CA GLY A 238 -5.05 21.99 -18.70
C GLY A 238 -4.46 21.58 -17.35
N ASP A 239 -5.21 20.88 -16.49
CA ASP A 239 -4.75 20.54 -15.13
C ASP A 239 -3.48 19.67 -15.11
N LEU A 240 -3.24 18.93 -16.19
CA LEU A 240 -2.08 18.06 -16.38
C LEU A 240 -1.14 18.56 -17.50
N GLU A 241 -1.14 19.86 -17.82
CA GLU A 241 -0.32 20.39 -18.93
C GLU A 241 1.20 20.37 -18.67
N ASN A 242 1.57 20.33 -17.40
CA ASN A 242 2.96 20.24 -16.93
C ASN A 242 3.38 18.82 -16.53
N VAL A 243 2.46 17.85 -16.63
CA VAL A 243 2.74 16.44 -16.36
C VAL A 243 3.08 15.73 -17.66
N ALA A 244 4.15 14.95 -17.64
CA ALA A 244 4.60 14.14 -18.76
C ALA A 244 4.47 12.64 -18.47
N VAL A 245 4.14 11.86 -19.50
CA VAL A 245 4.26 10.40 -19.48
C VAL A 245 5.42 10.00 -20.36
N LEU A 246 6.41 9.35 -19.77
CA LEU A 246 7.57 8.82 -20.45
C LEU A 246 7.40 7.31 -20.62
N ILE A 247 7.34 6.85 -21.88
CA ILE A 247 7.13 5.45 -22.23
C ILE A 247 8.38 4.90 -22.90
N GLU A 248 8.91 3.84 -22.31
CA GLU A 248 9.94 2.99 -22.89
C GLU A 248 9.30 1.99 -23.85
N SER A 249 9.59 2.16 -25.14
CA SER A 249 9.02 1.37 -26.23
C SER A 249 9.97 0.26 -26.66
N THR A 250 9.56 -0.98 -26.41
CA THR A 250 10.25 -2.21 -26.80
C THR A 250 9.49 -2.96 -27.91
N ASN A 251 8.17 -2.79 -27.98
CA ASN A 251 7.24 -3.43 -28.90
C ASN A 251 6.21 -2.40 -29.43
N GLN A 252 6.04 -2.32 -30.75
CA GLN A 252 5.14 -1.35 -31.38
C GLN A 252 3.68 -1.54 -30.95
N ASN A 253 3.19 -2.79 -30.91
CA ASN A 253 1.79 -3.08 -30.61
C ASN A 253 1.44 -2.72 -29.16
N ASP A 254 2.35 -3.04 -28.23
CA ASP A 254 2.17 -2.70 -26.81
C ASP A 254 2.24 -1.19 -26.59
N THR A 255 3.19 -0.53 -27.26
CA THR A 255 3.31 0.94 -27.21
C THR A 255 2.07 1.60 -27.79
N GLU A 256 1.55 1.11 -28.91
CA GLU A 256 0.33 1.64 -29.53
C GLU A 256 -0.89 1.46 -28.64
N ARG A 257 -1.08 0.28 -28.06
CA ARG A 257 -2.14 0.01 -27.08
C ARG A 257 -2.05 0.99 -25.91
N LEU A 258 -0.86 1.15 -25.32
CA LEU A 258 -0.65 2.01 -24.16
C LEU A 258 -0.89 3.49 -24.49
N VAL A 259 -0.35 3.99 -25.61
CA VAL A 259 -0.54 5.39 -26.04
C VAL A 259 -2.00 5.67 -26.33
N ASN A 260 -2.71 4.79 -27.04
CA ASN A 260 -4.13 4.95 -27.31
C ASN A 260 -4.95 5.01 -26.02
N SER A 261 -4.58 4.19 -25.02
CA SER A 261 -5.22 4.19 -23.69
C SER A 261 -4.98 5.50 -22.92
N ILE A 262 -3.79 6.11 -23.03
CA ILE A 262 -3.51 7.41 -22.38
C ILE A 262 -4.23 8.54 -23.12
N VAL A 263 -4.18 8.53 -24.45
CA VAL A 263 -4.81 9.56 -25.30
C VAL A 263 -6.32 9.61 -25.09
N SER A 264 -6.98 8.46 -24.92
CA SER A 264 -8.43 8.41 -24.66
C SER A 264 -8.85 9.05 -23.34
N GLN A 265 -7.93 9.20 -22.38
CA GLN A 265 -8.18 9.78 -21.06
C GLN A 265 -7.81 11.28 -20.96
N ARG A 266 -7.23 11.88 -22.00
CA ARG A 266 -6.89 13.32 -22.00
C ARG A 266 -8.14 14.19 -22.13
N LYS A 267 -8.23 15.30 -21.38
CA LYS A 267 -9.27 16.33 -21.64
C LYS A 267 -8.81 17.26 -22.77
N SER A 268 -7.50 17.35 -23.02
CA SER A 268 -6.94 18.06 -24.18
C SER A 268 -5.60 17.52 -24.65
N ILE A 269 -5.19 17.86 -25.86
CA ILE A 269 -3.86 17.53 -26.41
C ILE A 269 -2.69 18.07 -25.58
N LYS A 270 -2.93 19.10 -24.77
CA LYS A 270 -1.91 19.69 -23.89
C LYS A 270 -1.76 18.91 -22.59
N ASP A 271 -2.77 18.15 -22.19
CA ASP A 271 -2.75 17.36 -20.96
C ASP A 271 -1.90 16.11 -21.17
N LEU A 272 -1.10 15.74 -20.16
CA LEU A 272 -0.29 14.51 -20.17
C LEU A 272 0.57 14.42 -21.43
N LYS A 273 1.60 15.28 -21.56
CA LYS A 273 2.53 15.21 -22.70
C LYS A 273 3.14 13.82 -22.76
N ILE A 274 3.00 13.11 -23.87
CA ILE A 274 3.56 11.76 -24.01
C ILE A 274 4.91 11.88 -24.71
N PHE A 275 5.93 11.29 -24.10
CA PHE A 275 7.24 11.10 -24.70
C PHE A 275 7.51 9.62 -24.89
N LEU A 276 7.99 9.26 -26.06
CA LEU A 276 8.34 7.89 -26.42
C LEU A 276 9.84 7.80 -26.63
N PHE A 277 10.48 6.78 -26.08
CA PHE A 277 11.89 6.49 -26.36
C PHE A 277 12.11 4.99 -26.52
N THR A 278 13.13 4.64 -27.30
CA THR A 278 13.59 3.26 -27.47
C THR A 278 14.80 3.02 -26.57
N PRO A 279 14.85 1.95 -25.75
CA PRO A 279 16.08 1.55 -25.08
C PRO A 279 17.14 1.15 -26.13
N THR A 280 18.40 1.43 -25.82
CA THR A 280 19.51 1.35 -26.77
C THR A 280 19.83 -0.06 -27.25
N ASP A 281 19.52 -1.08 -26.46
CA ASP A 281 20.14 -2.40 -26.62
C ASP A 281 19.17 -3.56 -26.84
N GLU A 282 17.84 -3.35 -26.68
CA GLU A 282 16.89 -4.47 -26.59
C GLU A 282 15.57 -4.27 -27.36
N SER A 283 15.39 -3.16 -28.07
CA SER A 283 14.11 -2.84 -28.70
C SER A 283 13.93 -3.47 -30.08
N GLY A 284 12.78 -4.12 -30.30
CA GLY A 284 12.32 -4.51 -31.64
C GLY A 284 11.82 -3.33 -32.48
N VAL A 285 11.83 -2.12 -31.90
CA VAL A 285 11.35 -0.88 -32.51
C VAL A 285 12.53 0.07 -32.70
N SER A 286 12.85 0.42 -33.94
CA SER A 286 13.87 1.44 -34.19
C SER A 286 13.36 2.84 -33.85
N PHE A 287 14.26 3.76 -33.45
CA PHE A 287 13.90 5.14 -33.18
C PHE A 287 13.21 5.85 -34.37
N GLU A 288 13.63 5.57 -35.62
CA GLU A 288 12.99 6.18 -36.80
C GLU A 288 11.56 5.66 -37.04
N MET A 289 11.32 4.38 -36.74
CA MET A 289 9.99 3.79 -36.77
C MET A 289 9.10 4.40 -35.68
N LEU A 290 9.62 4.49 -34.45
CA LEU A 290 8.94 5.13 -33.33
C LEU A 290 8.60 6.59 -33.64
N LYS A 291 9.55 7.33 -34.23
CA LYS A 291 9.38 8.74 -34.59
C LYS A 291 8.32 8.94 -35.67
N THR A 292 8.32 8.10 -36.70
CA THR A 292 7.30 8.15 -37.77
C THR A 292 5.91 7.93 -37.19
N TRP A 293 5.76 6.92 -36.34
CA TRP A 293 4.50 6.60 -35.69
C TRP A 293 4.08 7.68 -34.68
N ALA A 294 4.97 8.14 -33.80
CA ALA A 294 4.71 9.20 -32.81
C ALA A 294 4.19 10.48 -33.48
N ASN A 295 4.79 10.90 -34.60
CA ASN A 295 4.39 12.10 -35.34
C ASN A 295 2.98 11.99 -35.97
N SER A 296 2.43 10.77 -36.10
CA SER A 296 1.06 10.57 -36.57
C SER A 296 0.01 10.79 -35.49
N ILE A 297 0.40 10.82 -34.21
CA ILE A 297 -0.50 10.98 -33.07
C ILE A 297 -0.29 12.37 -32.44
N PRO A 298 -1.29 13.25 -32.47
CA PRO A 298 -1.16 14.59 -31.91
C PRO A 298 -0.78 14.58 -30.41
N GLY A 299 0.26 15.33 -30.04
CA GLY A 299 0.73 15.45 -28.65
C GLY A 299 1.54 14.25 -28.15
N VAL A 300 2.04 13.40 -29.06
CA VAL A 300 3.00 12.33 -28.77
C VAL A 300 4.34 12.71 -29.40
N ASN A 301 5.40 12.71 -28.59
CA ASN A 301 6.70 13.23 -29.00
C ASN A 301 7.78 12.14 -28.88
N PRO A 302 8.47 11.78 -29.96
CA PRO A 302 9.61 10.86 -29.87
C PRO A 302 10.83 11.60 -29.30
N ILE A 303 11.53 10.99 -28.33
CA ILE A 303 12.76 11.52 -27.76
C ILE A 303 13.88 10.48 -27.83
N ASN A 304 15.12 10.97 -27.97
CA ASN A 304 16.29 10.13 -27.88
C ASN A 304 16.51 9.74 -26.40
N ALA A 305 16.90 8.50 -26.12
CA ALA A 305 17.17 7.99 -24.77
C ALA A 305 18.12 8.90 -23.97
N THR A 306 19.12 9.51 -24.63
CA THR A 306 20.07 10.46 -24.02
C THR A 306 19.42 11.73 -23.46
N LYS A 307 18.20 12.06 -23.87
CA LYS A 307 17.45 13.24 -23.43
C LYS A 307 16.41 12.95 -22.35
N ARG A 308 16.37 11.72 -21.81
CA ARG A 308 15.41 11.29 -20.79
C ARG A 308 15.33 12.26 -19.60
N SER A 309 16.45 12.77 -19.14
CA SER A 309 16.54 13.66 -17.96
C SER A 309 15.98 15.07 -18.18
N THR A 310 15.72 15.47 -19.43
CA THR A 310 15.27 16.83 -19.77
C THR A 310 13.76 16.92 -20.01
N ALA A 311 13.04 15.81 -19.82
CA ALA A 311 11.73 15.63 -20.44
C ALA A 311 10.57 16.38 -19.77
N LEU A 312 10.67 16.83 -18.50
CA LEU A 312 9.81 17.84 -17.83
C LEU A 312 10.03 17.79 -16.30
N ASP A 313 9.30 18.66 -15.58
CA ASP A 313 9.25 18.68 -14.11
C ASP A 313 8.60 17.37 -13.60
N ASP A 314 7.30 17.14 -13.77
CA ASP A 314 6.69 15.88 -13.31
C ASP A 314 6.68 14.80 -14.41
N VAL A 315 7.37 13.67 -14.18
CA VAL A 315 7.48 12.57 -15.16
C VAL A 315 6.92 11.27 -14.61
N ILE A 316 5.98 10.67 -15.35
CA ILE A 316 5.45 9.32 -15.13
C ILE A 316 6.23 8.33 -15.98
N SER A 317 7.11 7.52 -15.40
CA SER A 317 7.92 6.53 -16.13
C SER A 317 7.21 5.19 -16.29
N LYS A 318 7.18 4.64 -17.52
CA LYS A 318 6.50 3.37 -17.83
C LYS A 318 7.21 2.52 -18.88
N HIS A 319 7.03 1.21 -18.76
CA HIS A 319 7.30 0.26 -19.83
C HIS A 319 6.01 0.00 -20.64
N ASP A 320 6.14 -0.19 -21.95
CA ASP A 320 5.04 -0.37 -22.89
C ASP A 320 4.18 -1.63 -22.66
N HIS A 321 4.75 -2.72 -22.17
CA HIS A 321 4.02 -3.95 -21.84
C HIS A 321 3.04 -3.79 -20.65
N LYS A 322 3.07 -2.66 -19.93
CA LYS A 322 2.17 -2.41 -18.80
C LYS A 322 0.79 -1.99 -19.28
N HIS A 323 -0.24 -2.34 -18.51
CA HIS A 323 -1.61 -1.87 -18.66
C HIS A 323 -1.87 -0.69 -17.75
N ILE A 324 -2.87 0.13 -18.10
CA ILE A 324 -3.30 1.27 -17.30
C ILE A 324 -4.79 1.18 -17.03
N GLY A 325 -5.21 1.66 -15.87
CA GLY A 325 -6.62 1.74 -15.51
C GLY A 325 -7.37 2.84 -16.27
N ASP A 326 -8.69 2.73 -16.33
CA ASP A 326 -9.56 3.70 -17.02
C ASP A 326 -9.56 5.09 -16.37
N ASP A 327 -9.21 5.17 -15.09
CA ASP A 327 -9.08 6.39 -14.29
C ASP A 327 -7.63 6.85 -14.13
N PHE A 328 -6.71 6.36 -14.96
CA PHE A 328 -5.27 6.66 -14.87
C PHE A 328 -5.01 8.17 -14.84
N ALA A 329 -5.51 8.96 -15.80
CA ALA A 329 -5.27 10.41 -15.81
C ALA A 329 -5.84 11.12 -14.58
N ASP A 330 -7.01 10.67 -14.10
CA ASP A 330 -7.70 11.26 -12.96
C ASP A 330 -6.95 10.97 -11.64
N PHE A 331 -6.39 9.77 -11.48
CA PHE A 331 -5.57 9.40 -10.32
C PHE A 331 -4.29 10.26 -10.19
N TYR A 332 -3.57 10.47 -11.30
CA TYR A 332 -2.37 11.33 -11.25
C TYR A 332 -2.69 12.80 -11.06
N TYR A 333 -3.88 13.25 -11.47
CA TYR A 333 -4.36 14.58 -11.13
C TYR A 333 -4.55 14.75 -9.61
N VAL A 334 -5.22 13.81 -8.94
CA VAL A 334 -5.34 13.82 -7.47
C VAL A 334 -3.97 13.84 -6.80
N GLY A 335 -3.08 12.97 -7.28
CA GLY A 335 -1.74 12.87 -6.73
C GLY A 335 -0.93 14.16 -6.92
N LYS A 336 -1.08 14.86 -8.06
CA LYS A 336 -0.52 16.20 -8.28
C LYS A 336 -1.06 17.20 -7.25
N LEU A 337 -2.38 17.28 -7.08
CA LEU A 337 -2.99 18.21 -6.11
C LEU A 337 -2.51 17.93 -4.69
N ALA A 338 -2.35 16.66 -4.32
CA ALA A 338 -1.87 16.30 -3.00
C ALA A 338 -0.39 16.62 -2.78
N MET A 339 0.46 16.51 -3.81
CA MET A 339 1.84 17.02 -3.76
C MET A 339 1.85 18.55 -3.62
N GLU A 340 0.97 19.27 -4.30
CA GLU A 340 0.85 20.73 -4.17
C GLU A 340 0.38 21.14 -2.77
N ALA A 341 -0.52 20.35 -2.17
CA ALA A 341 -1.07 20.59 -0.83
C ALA A 341 -0.11 20.22 0.32
N ASP A 342 0.78 19.24 0.12
CA ASP A 342 1.71 18.77 1.15
C ASP A 342 3.12 18.51 0.57
N GLU A 343 4.09 19.30 1.02
CA GLU A 343 5.49 19.17 0.65
C GLU A 343 6.13 17.84 1.08
N ASN A 344 5.56 17.17 2.09
CA ASN A 344 6.02 15.87 2.55
C ASN A 344 5.61 14.73 1.60
N ILE A 345 4.68 14.97 0.68
CA ILE A 345 4.33 14.02 -0.37
C ILE A 345 5.21 14.31 -1.58
N SER A 346 6.13 13.40 -1.85
CA SER A 346 7.16 13.54 -2.88
C SER A 346 6.72 13.03 -4.25
N GLY A 347 5.66 12.22 -4.30
CA GLY A 347 5.27 11.54 -5.52
C GLY A 347 3.97 10.75 -5.43
N VAL A 348 3.70 10.04 -6.52
CA VAL A 348 2.52 9.21 -6.74
C VAL A 348 2.96 7.91 -7.40
N CYS A 349 2.54 6.78 -6.86
CA CYS A 349 2.79 5.46 -7.39
C CYS A 349 1.51 4.89 -8.02
N GLY A 350 1.60 4.48 -9.29
CA GLY A 350 0.46 3.85 -9.98
C GLY A 350 0.28 2.37 -9.66
N GLU A 351 1.27 1.73 -9.04
CA GLU A 351 1.20 0.33 -8.63
C GLU A 351 0.47 0.16 -7.30
N SER A 352 -0.06 -1.04 -7.07
CA SER A 352 -0.51 -1.46 -5.76
C SER A 352 0.27 -2.70 -5.32
N ASN A 353 0.01 -3.20 -4.12
CA ASN A 353 0.68 -4.41 -3.62
C ASN A 353 0.43 -5.66 -4.47
N GLY A 354 -0.52 -5.63 -5.43
CA GLY A 354 -0.85 -6.78 -6.27
C GLY A 354 -1.46 -7.97 -5.52
N ILE A 355 -1.73 -7.76 -4.23
CA ILE A 355 -2.20 -8.76 -3.27
C ILE A 355 -3.62 -8.35 -2.89
N TRP A 356 -4.56 -9.31 -2.99
CA TRP A 356 -5.94 -9.10 -2.54
C TRP A 356 -6.59 -7.88 -3.20
N GLN A 357 -6.30 -7.68 -4.48
CA GLN A 357 -6.90 -6.62 -5.27
C GLN A 357 -8.40 -6.87 -5.43
N ASP A 358 -9.20 -6.03 -4.78
CA ASP A 358 -10.63 -5.95 -5.02
C ASP A 358 -10.94 -4.72 -5.86
N ARG A 359 -11.54 -4.97 -7.03
CA ARG A 359 -11.87 -3.92 -7.99
C ARG A 359 -12.89 -2.92 -7.46
N THR A 360 -13.64 -3.28 -6.42
CA THR A 360 -14.61 -2.38 -5.78
C THR A 360 -13.96 -1.34 -4.85
N MET A 361 -12.63 -1.30 -4.80
CA MET A 361 -11.84 -0.38 -3.98
C MET A 361 -10.97 0.57 -4.80
N GLY A 362 -11.46 0.99 -5.97
CA GLY A 362 -10.75 1.98 -6.78
C GLY A 362 -10.49 3.26 -6.00
N ASP A 363 -11.42 3.71 -5.16
CA ASP A 363 -11.34 4.97 -4.42
C ASP A 363 -10.48 4.96 -3.15
N VAL A 364 -9.87 3.82 -2.81
CA VAL A 364 -9.03 3.71 -1.60
C VAL A 364 -7.58 4.05 -1.90
N LEU A 365 -7.07 5.07 -1.21
CA LEU A 365 -5.70 5.59 -1.34
C LEU A 365 -4.91 5.45 -0.04
N TRP A 366 -3.62 5.15 -0.19
CA TRP A 366 -2.67 4.97 0.90
C TRP A 366 -1.44 5.84 0.70
N LEU A 367 -0.72 6.11 1.79
CA LEU A 367 0.67 6.54 1.71
C LEU A 367 1.59 5.31 1.69
N SER A 368 2.77 5.48 1.09
CA SER A 368 3.85 4.51 1.04
C SER A 368 5.18 5.23 1.15
N ASP A 369 6.13 4.70 1.92
CA ASP A 369 7.54 5.12 1.92
C ASP A 369 8.44 4.13 1.15
N THR A 370 7.84 3.10 0.57
CA THR A 370 8.50 2.15 -0.36
C THR A 370 8.62 2.75 -1.75
N GLU A 371 9.77 2.55 -2.40
CA GLU A 371 10.03 2.98 -3.77
C GLU A 371 9.01 2.37 -4.74
N CYS A 372 8.61 3.15 -5.75
CA CYS A 372 7.65 2.73 -6.76
C CYS A 372 8.41 2.30 -8.02
N GLU A 373 8.32 1.02 -8.38
CA GLU A 373 9.06 0.46 -9.52
C GLU A 373 8.50 0.96 -10.86
N SER A 374 7.17 0.97 -11.02
CA SER A 374 6.52 1.45 -12.24
C SER A 374 5.53 2.55 -11.99
N GLY A 375 5.51 3.53 -12.90
CA GLY A 375 4.48 4.56 -12.86
C GLY A 375 4.65 5.58 -11.74
N ALA A 376 5.85 5.72 -11.20
CA ALA A 376 6.13 6.82 -10.30
C ALA A 376 5.96 8.15 -11.04
N MET A 377 5.16 9.08 -10.49
CA MET A 377 5.24 10.51 -10.75
C MET A 377 5.98 11.14 -9.58
N ILE A 378 7.11 11.79 -9.83
CA ILE A 378 7.94 12.37 -8.77
C ILE A 378 8.24 13.81 -9.14
N HIS A 379 8.10 14.71 -8.17
CA HIS A 379 8.51 16.10 -8.32
C HIS A 379 10.06 16.19 -8.25
N PRO A 380 10.78 16.66 -9.28
CA PRO A 380 12.24 16.57 -9.36
C PRO A 380 12.95 17.27 -8.21
N GLU A 381 12.44 18.43 -7.82
CA GLU A 381 13.01 19.23 -6.73
C GLU A 381 12.89 18.53 -5.36
N ARG A 382 11.96 17.58 -5.21
CA ARG A 382 11.72 16.86 -3.96
C ARG A 382 12.52 15.57 -3.84
N LYS A 383 13.16 15.12 -4.92
CA LYS A 383 13.91 13.86 -4.94
C LYS A 383 15.18 13.89 -4.07
N SER A 384 15.69 15.07 -3.69
CA SER A 384 16.99 15.18 -3.02
C SER A 384 16.98 15.24 -1.49
N TYR A 385 15.81 15.30 -0.82
CA TYR A 385 15.76 15.69 0.59
C TYR A 385 15.36 14.60 1.61
N SER A 386 14.85 13.44 1.18
CA SER A 386 14.44 12.39 2.12
C SER A 386 15.01 11.03 1.73
N GLU A 387 15.57 10.31 2.72
CA GLU A 387 16.04 8.92 2.58
C GLU A 387 14.93 7.94 2.16
N SER A 388 13.65 8.34 2.25
CA SER A 388 12.51 7.55 1.75
C SER A 388 11.37 8.48 1.29
N PRO A 389 11.17 8.68 -0.02
CA PRO A 389 10.10 9.52 -0.55
C PRO A 389 8.73 8.97 -0.14
N VAL A 390 7.89 9.77 0.55
CA VAL A 390 6.49 9.41 0.80
C VAL A 390 5.70 9.65 -0.48
N VAL A 391 5.02 8.62 -0.97
CA VAL A 391 4.21 8.65 -2.18
C VAL A 391 2.78 8.23 -1.90
N ILE A 392 1.84 8.74 -2.69
CA ILE A 392 0.47 8.24 -2.71
C ILE A 392 0.42 6.99 -3.56
N ARG A 393 -0.21 5.93 -3.07
CA ARG A 393 -0.49 4.72 -3.86
C ARG A 393 -1.97 4.37 -3.77
N PRO A 394 -2.51 3.69 -4.78
CA PRO A 394 -3.85 3.14 -4.71
C PRO A 394 -3.90 1.76 -4.02
N GLU A 395 -5.10 1.34 -3.61
CA GLU A 395 -5.39 -0.07 -3.29
C GLU A 395 -5.51 -0.92 -4.57
N MET A 396 -6.33 -0.48 -5.52
CA MET A 396 -6.43 -1.09 -6.85
C MET A 396 -5.43 -0.44 -7.80
N ALA A 397 -4.52 -1.20 -8.43
CA ALA A 397 -3.46 -0.58 -9.23
C ALA A 397 -4.03 0.20 -10.44
N ARG A 398 -3.35 1.27 -10.81
CA ARG A 398 -3.62 2.08 -12.02
C ARG A 398 -2.64 1.76 -13.13
N ILE A 399 -1.57 1.06 -12.78
CA ILE A 399 -0.58 0.48 -13.67
C ILE A 399 -0.32 -0.95 -13.21
N GLY A 400 -0.33 -1.89 -14.14
CA GLY A 400 -0.16 -3.30 -13.83
C GLY A 400 0.30 -4.13 -15.01
N ASN A 401 0.62 -5.40 -14.77
CA ASN A 401 1.13 -6.31 -15.80
C ASN A 401 0.04 -6.93 -16.69
N SER A 402 -1.23 -6.65 -16.41
CA SER A 402 -2.36 -7.12 -17.19
C SER A 402 -3.54 -6.17 -17.03
N GLU A 403 -4.46 -6.19 -17.99
CA GLU A 403 -5.74 -5.46 -17.90
C GLU A 403 -6.50 -5.81 -16.62
N LYS A 404 -6.42 -7.08 -16.18
CA LYS A 404 -7.13 -7.52 -14.99
C LYS A 404 -6.58 -6.96 -13.68
N ALA A 405 -5.31 -6.57 -13.69
CA ALA A 405 -4.58 -6.08 -12.53
C ALA A 405 -4.73 -4.57 -12.32
N VAL A 406 -5.47 -3.88 -13.19
CA VAL A 406 -5.74 -2.44 -13.09
C VAL A 406 -7.24 -2.16 -12.92
N THR A 407 -7.57 -0.95 -12.53
CA THR A 407 -8.97 -0.47 -12.47
C THR A 407 -9.65 -0.63 -13.82
N GLU A 408 -10.69 -1.45 -13.84
CA GLU A 408 -11.69 -1.51 -14.91
C GLU A 408 -12.85 -0.63 -14.44
N GLU A 409 -13.28 0.34 -15.25
CA GLU A 409 -14.25 1.42 -14.94
C GLU A 409 -13.67 2.74 -14.42
N SER A 410 -13.98 3.82 -15.16
CA SER A 410 -13.78 5.23 -14.77
C SER A 410 -14.80 5.72 -13.73
N SER A 411 -15.60 4.82 -13.14
CA SER A 411 -16.77 5.13 -12.31
C SER A 411 -16.42 5.64 -10.91
N TRP A 412 -15.15 5.57 -10.52
CA TRP A 412 -14.70 5.96 -9.18
C TRP A 412 -14.78 7.46 -8.91
N ASN A 413 -14.86 8.32 -9.94
CA ASN A 413 -14.80 9.79 -9.78
C ASN A 413 -13.57 10.23 -8.97
N ILE A 414 -12.43 9.54 -9.15
CA ILE A 414 -11.20 9.81 -8.38
C ILE A 414 -10.74 11.25 -8.53
N ASP A 415 -11.00 11.88 -9.67
CA ASP A 415 -10.73 13.31 -9.90
C ASP A 415 -11.47 14.26 -8.95
N LYS A 416 -12.53 13.80 -8.26
CA LYS A 416 -13.25 14.58 -7.24
C LYS A 416 -12.72 14.34 -5.83
N PHE A 417 -11.66 13.55 -5.67
CA PHE A 417 -11.06 13.29 -4.38
C PHE A 417 -10.46 14.58 -3.78
N TYR A 418 -10.70 14.80 -2.49
CA TYR A 418 -10.27 16.00 -1.79
C TYR A 418 -8.83 15.83 -1.29
N PRO A 419 -7.84 16.57 -1.84
CA PRO A 419 -6.43 16.30 -1.62
C PRO A 419 -6.02 16.43 -0.14
N ASP A 420 -6.67 17.29 0.65
CA ASP A 420 -6.34 17.46 2.07
C ASP A 420 -6.49 16.18 2.90
N MET A 421 -7.33 15.23 2.45
CA MET A 421 -7.56 13.95 3.11
C MET A 421 -6.40 12.96 2.95
N ILE A 422 -5.51 13.18 1.99
CA ILE A 422 -4.34 12.32 1.75
C ILE A 422 -3.02 13.03 2.04
N THR A 423 -3.07 14.25 2.61
CA THR A 423 -1.88 14.88 3.21
C THR A 423 -1.30 13.96 4.28
N LYS A 424 0.02 13.99 4.45
CA LYS A 424 0.74 13.17 5.44
C LYS A 424 0.21 13.39 6.84
N GLY A 425 -0.03 14.63 7.24
CA GLY A 425 -0.57 14.97 8.56
C GLY A 425 -1.96 14.36 8.80
N SER A 426 -2.89 14.57 7.87
CA SER A 426 -4.25 14.00 7.97
C SER A 426 -4.23 12.47 7.93
N PHE A 427 -3.38 11.87 7.07
CA PHE A 427 -3.23 10.43 6.97
C PHE A 427 -2.65 9.82 8.23
N ASP A 428 -1.62 10.43 8.83
CA ASP A 428 -1.01 9.98 10.09
C ASP A 428 -2.03 9.98 11.24
N ILE A 429 -2.84 11.03 11.35
CA ILE A 429 -3.93 11.11 12.35
C ILE A 429 -4.94 9.97 12.13
N ARG A 430 -5.40 9.78 10.89
CA ARG A 430 -6.34 8.71 10.54
C ARG A 430 -5.78 7.34 10.85
N LEU A 431 -4.55 7.06 10.42
CA LEU A 431 -3.88 5.79 10.66
C LEU A 431 -3.76 5.49 12.15
N ASN A 432 -3.39 6.47 12.98
CA ASN A 432 -3.32 6.27 14.44
C ASN A 432 -4.70 5.94 15.03
N LEU A 433 -5.75 6.65 14.62
CA LEU A 433 -7.12 6.37 15.06
C LEU A 433 -7.60 4.98 14.63
N ASP A 434 -7.28 4.56 13.41
CA ASP A 434 -7.60 3.23 12.91
C ASP A 434 -6.89 2.15 13.73
N LEU A 435 -5.61 2.38 14.02
CA LEU A 435 -4.77 1.50 14.81
C LEU A 435 -5.26 1.38 16.27
N GLU A 436 -5.69 2.48 16.89
CA GLU A 436 -6.28 2.50 18.24
C GLU A 436 -7.60 1.72 18.33
N ARG A 437 -8.40 1.74 17.24
CA ARG A 437 -9.71 1.06 17.16
C ARG A 437 -9.62 -0.38 16.67
N ALA A 438 -8.44 -0.82 16.22
CA ALA A 438 -8.29 -2.11 15.57
C ALA A 438 -8.40 -3.28 16.56
N ASP A 439 -9.17 -4.29 16.17
CA ASP A 439 -9.21 -5.59 16.82
C ASP A 439 -7.89 -6.32 16.58
N ARG A 440 -7.18 -6.61 17.66
CA ARG A 440 -5.87 -7.25 17.59
C ARG A 440 -6.00 -8.74 17.33
N LYS A 441 -5.19 -9.24 16.39
CA LYS A 441 -5.17 -10.64 15.97
C LYS A 441 -3.75 -11.17 15.98
N MET A 442 -3.61 -12.46 16.26
CA MET A 442 -2.32 -13.13 16.20
C MET A 442 -1.97 -13.42 14.74
N LYS A 443 -0.67 -13.57 14.44
CA LYS A 443 -0.19 -13.95 13.10
C LYS A 443 -0.90 -15.20 12.54
N GLY A 444 -1.21 -16.18 13.39
CA GLY A 444 -1.92 -17.41 13.02
C GLY A 444 -3.38 -17.19 12.58
N ASP A 445 -4.01 -16.10 13.03
CA ASP A 445 -5.40 -15.77 12.71
C ASP A 445 -5.56 -15.20 11.30
N TRP A 446 -4.46 -14.86 10.61
CA TRP A 446 -4.51 -14.32 9.25
C TRP A 446 -5.30 -15.22 8.29
N ARG A 447 -5.11 -16.55 8.41
CA ARG A 447 -5.82 -17.55 7.60
C ARG A 447 -7.32 -17.59 7.84
N LEU A 448 -7.79 -16.98 8.93
CA LEU A 448 -9.20 -16.93 9.30
C LEU A 448 -9.88 -15.66 8.79
N LEU A 449 -9.17 -14.73 8.14
CA LEU A 449 -9.78 -13.50 7.62
C LEU A 449 -10.94 -13.77 6.66
N GLU A 450 -10.82 -14.78 5.79
CA GLU A 450 -11.90 -15.21 4.89
C GLU A 450 -13.14 -15.73 5.64
N THR A 451 -12.98 -16.12 6.91
CA THR A 451 -14.07 -16.66 7.75
C THR A 451 -14.60 -15.63 8.75
N PHE A 452 -13.92 -14.50 8.92
CA PHE A 452 -14.36 -13.46 9.84
C PHE A 452 -15.52 -12.68 9.22
N ASN A 453 -16.58 -12.48 9.99
CA ASN A 453 -17.55 -11.44 9.69
C ASN A 453 -16.93 -10.09 10.05
N CYS A 454 -16.08 -9.57 9.16
CA CYS A 454 -15.27 -8.39 9.41
C CYS A 454 -15.92 -7.08 8.94
N LYS A 455 -17.22 -7.08 8.68
CA LYS A 455 -17.94 -5.90 8.21
C LYS A 455 -17.76 -4.74 9.17
N ASN A 456 -17.15 -3.66 8.67
CA ASN A 456 -16.86 -2.45 9.46
C ASN A 456 -15.90 -2.70 10.63
N THR A 457 -15.05 -3.72 10.54
CA THR A 457 -14.00 -4.01 11.53
C THR A 457 -12.63 -3.72 10.93
N ILE A 458 -11.75 -3.20 11.79
CA ILE A 458 -10.34 -2.99 11.49
C ILE A 458 -9.57 -4.03 12.30
N TYR A 459 -8.64 -4.74 11.68
CA TYR A 459 -7.75 -5.68 12.37
C TYR A 459 -6.31 -5.23 12.32
N THR A 460 -5.55 -5.59 13.36
CA THR A 460 -4.09 -5.48 13.36
C THR A 460 -3.45 -6.85 13.58
N PHE A 461 -2.40 -7.11 12.81
CA PHE A 461 -1.60 -8.32 12.89
C PHE A 461 -0.12 -7.95 13.09
N PRO A 462 0.60 -8.58 14.02
CA PRO A 462 2.01 -8.28 14.22
C PRO A 462 2.91 -9.00 13.19
N TYR A 463 4.06 -8.39 12.90
CA TYR A 463 5.21 -9.05 12.26
C TYR A 463 6.52 -8.56 12.90
N GLU A 464 7.54 -9.42 12.98
CA GLU A 464 8.83 -9.09 13.58
C GLU A 464 9.88 -8.71 12.53
N ASN A 465 9.82 -9.33 11.35
CA ASN A 465 10.76 -9.14 10.27
C ASN A 465 10.12 -9.42 8.90
N ASP A 466 10.79 -9.04 7.81
CA ASP A 466 10.26 -9.20 6.45
C ASP A 466 9.92 -10.65 6.08
N LYS A 467 10.61 -11.65 6.65
CA LYS A 467 10.27 -13.08 6.45
C LYS A 467 8.91 -13.45 7.03
N ASP A 468 8.45 -12.74 8.07
CA ASP A 468 7.10 -12.93 8.57
C ASP A 468 6.04 -12.49 7.56
N LEU A 469 6.32 -11.45 6.76
CA LEU A 469 5.43 -10.96 5.70
C LEU A 469 5.18 -12.02 4.62
N GLU A 470 6.19 -12.85 4.31
CA GLU A 470 6.03 -14.01 3.40
C GLU A 470 5.05 -15.06 3.96
N THR A 471 4.81 -15.07 5.28
CA THR A 471 3.81 -15.97 5.87
C THR A 471 2.38 -15.49 5.57
N PHE A 472 2.19 -14.18 5.45
CA PHE A 472 0.94 -13.56 5.04
C PHE A 472 0.75 -13.67 3.52
N PHE A 473 1.85 -13.53 2.76
CA PHE A 473 1.87 -13.48 1.30
C PHE A 473 2.95 -14.41 0.71
N PRO A 474 2.71 -15.73 0.63
CA PRO A 474 3.74 -16.71 0.25
C PRO A 474 4.25 -16.58 -1.19
N ASN A 475 3.54 -15.81 -2.03
CA ASN A 475 3.92 -15.60 -3.43
C ASN A 475 4.50 -14.21 -3.69
N SER A 476 4.68 -13.40 -2.64
CA SER A 476 5.16 -12.03 -2.74
C SER A 476 6.42 -11.86 -1.92
N LYS A 477 7.41 -11.19 -2.50
CA LYS A 477 8.59 -10.79 -1.75
C LYS A 477 8.25 -9.60 -0.86
N ALA A 478 8.70 -9.65 0.39
CA ALA A 478 8.47 -8.58 1.37
C ALA A 478 9.05 -7.22 0.95
N GLU A 479 10.15 -7.24 0.18
CA GLU A 479 10.80 -6.04 -0.36
C GLU A 479 9.94 -5.30 -1.39
N ASN A 480 9.04 -6.01 -2.07
CA ASN A 480 8.13 -5.45 -3.08
C ASN A 480 6.79 -4.96 -2.47
N LEU A 481 6.61 -5.09 -1.15
CA LEU A 481 5.39 -4.66 -0.49
C LEU A 481 5.49 -3.19 -0.13
N HIS A 482 4.55 -2.39 -0.64
CA HIS A 482 4.39 -1.00 -0.28
C HIS A 482 3.92 -0.85 1.17
N LYS A 483 4.85 -0.38 1.99
CA LYS A 483 4.68 -0.09 3.42
C LYS A 483 4.67 1.42 3.64
N TYR A 484 4.12 1.85 4.76
CA TYR A 484 4.28 3.21 5.28
C TYR A 484 4.62 3.12 6.76
N ARG A 485 5.81 3.60 7.16
CA ARG A 485 6.36 3.44 8.51
C ARG A 485 6.47 1.96 8.93
N GLY A 486 6.77 1.10 7.95
CA GLY A 486 6.76 -0.36 8.11
C GLY A 486 5.35 -0.99 8.19
N ILE A 487 4.28 -0.20 8.15
CA ILE A 487 2.92 -0.74 8.23
C ILE A 487 2.41 -1.07 6.84
N LEU A 488 1.98 -2.31 6.65
CA LEU A 488 1.31 -2.76 5.44
C LEU A 488 -0.20 -2.63 5.63
N SER A 489 -0.82 -1.77 4.83
CA SER A 489 -2.27 -1.53 4.86
C SER A 489 -2.95 -2.27 3.71
N ILE A 490 -4.00 -3.03 4.03
CA ILE A 490 -4.76 -3.86 3.08
C ILE A 490 -6.26 -3.72 3.34
N SER A 491 -7.01 -3.79 2.26
CA SER A 491 -8.46 -3.74 2.28
C SER A 491 -9.07 -5.00 1.67
N ILE A 492 -10.14 -5.49 2.26
CA ILE A 492 -10.80 -6.75 1.87
C ILE A 492 -12.27 -6.44 1.59
N ALA A 493 -12.68 -6.33 0.31
CA ALA A 493 -13.97 -5.71 -0.01
C ALA A 493 -15.15 -6.66 0.09
N GLU A 494 -14.95 -7.94 -0.20
CA GLU A 494 -15.97 -8.98 0.01
C GLU A 494 -16.56 -8.91 1.43
N HIS A 495 -15.74 -8.51 2.40
CA HIS A 495 -16.13 -8.39 3.79
C HIS A 495 -16.17 -6.96 4.33
N GLN A 496 -15.92 -5.96 3.48
CA GLN A 496 -15.83 -4.55 3.88
C GLN A 496 -14.94 -4.37 5.12
N CYS A 497 -13.72 -4.88 5.08
CA CYS A 497 -12.83 -4.84 6.23
C CYS A 497 -11.42 -4.39 5.90
N ARG A 498 -10.72 -3.93 6.94
CA ARG A 498 -9.38 -3.38 6.82
C ARG A 498 -8.44 -4.15 7.73
N ALA A 499 -7.25 -4.46 7.21
CA ALA A 499 -6.21 -5.11 7.97
C ALA A 499 -4.93 -4.29 7.88
N TYR A 500 -4.27 -4.13 9.04
CA TYR A 500 -2.93 -3.59 9.15
C TYR A 500 -1.99 -4.69 9.62
N ILE A 501 -0.93 -4.96 8.85
CA ILE A 501 0.17 -5.80 9.31
C ILE A 501 1.26 -4.84 9.80
N VAL A 502 1.45 -4.80 11.11
CA VAL A 502 2.24 -3.78 11.81
C VAL A 502 3.49 -4.37 12.44
N PRO A 503 4.60 -3.62 12.53
CA PRO A 503 5.78 -4.08 13.27
C PRO A 503 5.43 -4.38 14.73
N GLN A 504 6.09 -5.38 15.32
CA GLN A 504 5.82 -5.83 16.70
C GLN A 504 5.81 -4.68 17.72
N HIS A 505 6.73 -3.71 17.60
CA HIS A 505 6.78 -2.57 18.53
C HIS A 505 5.56 -1.64 18.45
N PHE A 506 4.93 -1.48 17.27
CA PHE A 506 3.65 -0.76 17.14
C PHE A 506 2.52 -1.56 17.78
N TYR A 507 2.51 -2.88 17.56
CA TYR A 507 1.53 -3.78 18.14
C TYR A 507 1.58 -3.77 19.68
N ASP A 508 2.78 -3.78 20.26
CA ASP A 508 2.97 -3.81 21.72
C ASP A 508 2.64 -2.49 22.40
N LYS A 509 2.96 -1.35 21.76
CA LYS A 509 2.67 -0.01 22.31
C LYS A 509 1.17 0.16 22.62
N GLN A 510 0.31 -0.39 21.78
CA GLN A 510 -1.14 -0.37 21.99
C GLN A 510 -1.59 -1.19 23.21
N VAL A 511 -0.83 -2.20 23.64
CA VAL A 511 -1.14 -2.94 24.88
C VAL A 511 -1.02 -2.02 26.08
N ILE A 512 0.03 -1.19 26.10
CA ILE A 512 0.48 -0.47 27.28
C ILE A 512 -0.45 0.73 27.56
N GLU A 513 -1.01 1.36 26.53
CA GLU A 513 -1.92 2.50 26.70
C GLU A 513 -3.34 2.09 27.15
N LEU A 514 -3.68 0.78 27.11
CA LEU A 514 -4.99 0.24 27.48
C LEU A 514 -5.05 -0.39 28.88
N VAL A 515 -3.91 -0.58 29.55
CA VAL A 515 -3.79 -1.12 30.93
C VAL A 515 -3.57 0.01 31.91
#